data_AF-A0A9E3TIB0-F1
#
_entry.id   AF-A0A9E3TIB0-F1
#
_cell.length_a   1.000
_cell.length_b   1.000
_cell.length_c   1.000
_cell.angle_alpha   90.00
_cell.angle_beta   90.00
_cell.angle_gamma   90.00
#
_symmetry.space_group_name_H-M   'P 1'
#
loop_
_entity.id
_entity.type
_entity.pdbx_description
1 polymer ?
#
loop_
_entity_poly.entity_id
_entity_poly.type
_entity_poly.pdbx_seq_one_letter_code
_entity_poly.pdbx_strand_id
1 'polypeptide(L)' 'MEVMLVSTVDGIASLSTIRQNQRRKLIAEAAYLKAERRGFWGGSPERDWLDAEAEVDAILLHAC' A
#
# COMPACT_ATOMS: atom_id res chain seq x y z
N MET A 1 -7.57 -41.93 10.14
CA MET A 1 -7.44 -40.62 10.80
C MET A 1 -6.78 -39.70 9.80
N GLU A 2 -7.61 -38.83 9.22
CA GLU A 2 -7.40 -38.11 7.96
C GLU A 2 -6.34 -36.99 8.02
N VAL A 3 -5.64 -36.88 6.88
CA VAL A 3 -5.14 -35.69 6.14
C VAL A 3 -4.39 -34.55 6.87
N MET A 4 -3.13 -34.33 6.45
CA MET A 4 -2.43 -33.05 6.55
C MET A 4 -1.62 -32.83 5.27
N LEU A 5 -2.32 -32.54 4.17
CA LEU A 5 -1.69 -32.17 2.92
C LEU A 5 -2.59 -31.20 2.14
N VAL A 6 -2.60 -29.94 2.59
CA VAL A 6 -2.69 -28.76 1.71
C VAL A 6 -2.37 -27.51 2.54
N SER A 7 -1.19 -26.92 2.33
CA SER A 7 -0.86 -25.60 2.90
C SER A 7 -0.24 -24.64 1.89
N THR A 8 -0.41 -24.93 0.59
CA THR A 8 0.07 -24.02 -0.48
C THR A 8 -0.89 -22.85 -0.71
N VAL A 9 -2.14 -22.92 -0.23
CA VAL A 9 -3.16 -21.88 -0.49
C VAL A 9 -3.17 -20.75 0.56
N ASP A 10 -2.86 -21.03 1.83
CA ASP A 10 -2.78 -20.02 2.90
C ASP A 10 -1.56 -19.09 2.78
N GLY A 11 -0.44 -19.62 2.26
CA GLY A 11 0.80 -18.85 2.08
C GLY A 11 0.69 -17.73 1.04
N ILE A 12 -0.07 -17.94 -0.04
CA ILE A 12 -0.19 -16.96 -1.12
C ILE A 12 -1.16 -15.82 -0.72
N ALA A 13 -2.24 -16.15 0.00
CA ALA A 13 -3.20 -15.18 0.52
C ALA A 13 -2.59 -14.27 1.61
N SER A 14 -1.71 -14.80 2.46
CA SER A 14 -1.01 -14.01 3.46
C SER A 14 0.04 -13.08 2.82
N LEU A 15 0.78 -13.53 1.80
CA LEU A 15 1.74 -12.68 1.08
C LEU A 15 1.07 -11.55 0.30
N SER A 16 -0.06 -11.81 -0.36
CA SER A 16 -0.82 -10.75 -1.04
C SER A 16 -1.37 -9.75 -0.03
N THR A 17 -1.87 -10.21 1.11
CA THR A 17 -2.33 -9.34 2.20
C THR A 17 -1.21 -8.49 2.77
N ILE A 18 -0.01 -9.05 2.99
CA ILE A 18 1.17 -8.32 3.45
C ILE A 18 1.57 -7.26 2.43
N ARG A 19 1.60 -7.59 1.13
CA ARG A 19 1.89 -6.63 0.05
C ARG A 19 0.87 -5.50 -0.01
N GLN A 20 -0.42 -5.81 0.12
CA GLN A 20 -1.47 -4.79 0.13
C GLN A 20 -1.37 -3.87 1.34
N ASN A 21 -1.08 -4.42 2.52
CA ASN A 21 -0.87 -3.62 3.72
C ASN A 21 0.39 -2.74 3.60
N GLN A 22 1.46 -3.25 2.99
CA GLN A 22 2.67 -2.48 2.73
C GLN A 22 2.41 -1.34 1.75
N ARG A 23 1.69 -1.61 0.65
CA ARG A 23 1.24 -0.58 -0.31
C ARG A 23 0.46 0.52 0.40
N ARG A 24 -0.56 0.16 1.20
CA ARG A 24 -1.38 1.12 1.95
C ARG A 24 -0.58 1.98 2.93
N LYS A 25 0.42 1.40 3.61
CA LYS A 25 1.31 2.15 4.51
C LYS A 25 2.13 3.19 3.74
N LEU A 26 2.72 2.80 2.60
CA LEU A 26 3.50 3.71 1.76
C LEU A 26 2.65 4.87 1.23
N ILE A 27 1.42 4.60 0.81
CA ILE A 27 0.47 5.62 0.35
C ILE A 27 0.15 6.61 1.48
N ALA A 28 -0.18 6.09 2.67
CA ALA A 28 -0.52 6.92 3.81
C ALA A 28 0.65 7.81 4.24
N GLU A 29 1.87 7.27 4.25
CA GLU A 29 3.09 8.01 4.59
C GLU A 29 3.39 9.10 3.54
N ALA A 30 3.31 8.78 2.25
CA ALA A 30 3.51 9.76 1.18
C ALA A 30 2.45 10.87 1.19
N ALA A 31 1.18 10.54 1.42
CA ALA A 31 0.10 11.52 1.55
C ALA A 31 0.31 12.42 2.79
N TYR A 32 0.73 11.85 3.92
CA TYR A 32 1.06 12.60 5.12
C TYR A 32 2.21 13.59 4.88
N LEU A 33 3.31 13.13 4.28
CA LEU A 33 4.46 13.98 3.96
C LEU A 33 4.11 15.10 2.98
N LYS A 34 3.21 14.85 2.01
CA LYS A 34 2.68 15.88 1.09
C LYS A 34 1.89 16.94 1.84
N ALA A 35 1.00 16.52 2.74
CA ALA A 35 0.20 17.43 3.56
C ALA A 35 1.09 18.23 4.53
N GLU A 36 2.06 17.56 5.18
CA GLU A 36 3.04 18.18 6.09
C GLU A 36 3.91 19.22 5.38
N ARG A 37 4.40 18.92 4.17
CA ARG A 37 5.17 19.87 3.34
C ARG A 37 4.40 21.15 3.02
N ARG A 38 3.07 21.08 2.96
CA ARG A 38 2.19 22.24 2.77
C ARG A 38 1.74 22.87 4.09
N GLY A 39 2.21 22.36 5.23
CA GLY A 39 1.78 22.79 6.56
C GLY A 39 0.31 22.51 6.85
N PHE A 40 -0.28 21.49 6.20
CA PHE A 40 -1.69 21.14 6.27
C PHE A 40 -2.64 22.27 5.85
N TRP A 41 -2.13 23.27 5.13
CA TRP A 41 -2.87 24.47 4.72
C TRP A 41 -3.04 24.52 3.20
N GLY A 42 -4.28 24.72 2.75
CA GLY A 42 -4.60 24.97 1.34
C GLY A 42 -4.49 23.76 0.40
N GLY A 43 -4.37 22.54 0.93
CA GLY A 43 -4.43 21.28 0.18
C GLY A 43 -5.70 20.48 0.46
N SER A 44 -6.07 19.59 -0.46
CA SER A 44 -7.14 18.62 -0.25
C SER A 44 -6.52 17.27 0.13
N PRO A 45 -6.77 16.74 1.34
CA PRO A 45 -6.24 15.44 1.76
C PRO A 45 -6.54 14.31 0.77
N GLU A 46 -7.72 14.36 0.15
CA GLU A 46 -8.14 13.43 -0.91
C GLU A 46 -7.22 13.47 -2.13
N ARG A 47 -6.78 14.68 -2.51
CA ARG A 47 -5.89 14.86 -3.66
C ARG A 47 -4.47 14.41 -3.35
N ASP A 48 -4.00 14.71 -2.14
CA ASP A 48 -2.69 14.24 -1.67
C ASP A 48 -2.64 12.71 -1.56
N TRP A 49 -3.77 12.08 -1.20
CA TRP A 49 -3.92 10.63 -1.23
C TRP A 49 -3.89 10.07 -2.65
N LEU A 50 -4.67 10.63 -3.59
CA LEU A 50 -4.69 10.19 -4.98
C LEU A 50 -3.31 10.32 -5.65
N ASP A 51 -2.61 11.43 -5.42
CA ASP A 51 -1.26 11.64 -5.93
C ASP A 51 -0.27 10.62 -5.31
N ALA A 52 -0.38 10.34 -4.00
CA ALA A 52 0.43 9.34 -3.32
C ALA A 52 0.15 7.91 -3.81
N GLU A 53 -1.11 7.56 -4.10
CA GLU A 53 -1.47 6.28 -4.70
C GLU A 53 -0.81 6.07 -6.06
N ALA A 54 -0.89 7.06 -6.94
CA ALA A 54 -0.28 6.99 -8.26
C ALA A 54 1.25 6.85 -8.19
N GLU A 55 1.90 7.57 -7.27
CA GLU A 55 3.35 7.48 -7.05
C GLU A 55 3.78 6.09 -6.54
N VAL A 56 3.08 5.57 -5.53
CA VAL A 56 3.40 4.25 -4.97
C VAL A 56 3.11 3.14 -5.99
N ASP A 57 2.01 3.25 -6.74
CA ASP A 57 1.69 2.29 -7.80
C ASP A 57 2.73 2.31 -8.91
N ALA A 58 3.19 3.49 -9.33
CA ALA A 58 4.27 3.58 -10.30
C ALA A 58 5.55 2.90 -9.79
N ILE A 59 5.95 3.14 -8.54
CA ILE A 59 7.13 2.51 -7.93
C ILE A 59 6.97 0.98 -7.88
N LEU A 60 5.80 0.48 -7.46
CA LEU A 60 5.53 -0.95 -7.37
C LEU A 60 5.43 -1.63 -8.75
N LEU A 61 4.93 -0.91 -9.76
CA LEU A 61 4.89 -1.36 -11.16
C LEU A 61 6.29 -1.40 -11.79
N HIS A 62 7.16 -0.45 -11.44
CA HIS A 62 8.53 -0.36 -11.95
C HIS A 62 9.53 -1.27 -11.21
N ALA A 63 9.16 -1.86 -10.07
CA ALA A 63 10.01 -2.78 -9.30
C ALA A 63 9.94 -4.26 -9.78
N CYS A 64 9.32 -4.51 -10.93
CA CYS A 64 9.31 -5.81 -11.62
C CYS A 64 10.40 -5.87 -12.69
#